data_AF-A0A2V1BXX5-F1
#
_entry.id   AF-A0A2V1BXX5-F1
#
_cell.length_a   1.000
_cell.length_b   1.000
_cell.length_c   1.000
_cell.angle_alpha   90.00
_cell.angle_beta   90.00
_cell.angle_gamma   90.00
#
_symmetry.space_group_name_H-M   'P 1'
#
loop_
_entity.id
_entity.type
_entity.pdbx_description
1 polymer ?
#
loop_
_entity_poly.entity_id
_entity_poly.type
_entity_poly.pdbx_seq_one_letter_code
_entity_poly.pdbx_strand_id
1 'polypeptide(L)'
;MLALSRLGIVDKGNAADPALLVKVTRWCASLVPVLEEELGDLGIEKGANKWFDIENLIRAECHYESEDGEIDEEEEPEPDDQASGLSNQVAVSAAKLPSPSVMNLLLTLVYAGMGSYAAQFSAACPDCPANSPFNLLKALDEIPTIKDRQHLKAPCPQSTAKQNRVISWLSSVFGSDIIEATSESGLKIPGFPNSAPQFVLAKAASTHRDVFAKHLKKAKGKSMLLFHGTPLRHLQSILRNGFTPAGDRRFGAGLFTAEEPATSYYYATKEAALEVDDTCGDYWKNFLETIGKSWPHTPYKARGALLGCEVTGKGRPTKSPAEPGVHVITQLESIMIRHIILIPANLNAMGVAFAPGAPTGAAVEPAMTAVFKLIHNGIIPAASGTGQGDGKVERVAEEEGEEEGESSRS
;
A
#
# COMPACT_ATOMS: atom_id res chain seq x y z
N MET A 1 -24.86 9.49 -10.97
CA MET A 1 -23.81 8.51 -11.32
C MET A 1 -22.43 8.84 -10.77
N LEU A 2 -21.74 9.91 -11.21
CA LEU A 2 -20.37 10.20 -10.71
C LEU A 2 -20.31 10.39 -9.19
N ALA A 3 -21.33 11.01 -8.60
CA ALA A 3 -21.52 11.14 -7.16
C ALA A 3 -21.54 9.79 -6.43
N LEU A 4 -22.49 8.94 -6.81
CA LEU A 4 -22.67 7.61 -6.24
C LEU A 4 -21.42 6.73 -6.40
N SER A 5 -20.74 6.84 -7.55
CA SER A 5 -19.49 6.11 -7.80
C SER A 5 -18.34 6.60 -6.93
N ARG A 6 -18.23 7.92 -6.66
CA ARG A 6 -17.24 8.47 -5.72
C ARG A 6 -17.48 8.01 -4.29
N LEU A 7 -18.75 7.84 -3.91
CA LEU A 7 -19.14 7.35 -2.59
C LEU A 7 -19.11 5.82 -2.47
N GLY A 8 -18.84 5.12 -3.58
CA GLY A 8 -18.76 3.66 -3.58
C GLY A 8 -20.09 2.93 -3.51
N ILE A 9 -21.19 3.64 -3.75
CA ILE A 9 -22.53 3.05 -3.72
C ILE A 9 -22.81 2.30 -5.02
N VAL A 10 -22.12 2.68 -6.11
CA VAL A 10 -22.33 2.09 -7.44
C VAL A 10 -20.98 1.79 -8.09
N ASP A 11 -20.77 0.53 -8.43
CA ASP A 11 -19.60 0.06 -9.17
C ASP A 11 -19.65 0.39 -10.67
N LYS A 12 -18.50 0.38 -11.33
CA LYS A 12 -18.41 0.48 -12.79
C LYS A 12 -19.05 -0.76 -13.44
N GLY A 13 -20.32 -0.65 -13.82
CA GLY A 13 -21.06 -1.69 -14.55
C GLY A 13 -22.37 -2.10 -13.91
N ASN A 14 -22.59 -1.74 -12.65
CA ASN A 14 -23.86 -1.97 -11.98
C ASN A 14 -24.76 -0.74 -12.17
N ALA A 15 -26.04 -0.97 -12.48
CA ALA A 15 -27.02 0.09 -12.47
C ALA A 15 -27.28 0.49 -11.02
N ALA A 16 -27.20 1.78 -10.73
CA ALA A 16 -27.67 2.29 -9.45
C ALA A 16 -29.20 2.09 -9.36
N ASP A 17 -29.72 1.96 -8.15
CA ASP A 17 -31.16 2.01 -7.94
C ASP A 17 -31.75 3.27 -8.62
N PRO A 18 -32.71 3.10 -9.55
CA PRO A 18 -33.35 4.22 -10.23
C PRO A 18 -33.95 5.25 -9.27
N ALA A 19 -34.49 4.82 -8.11
CA ALA A 19 -35.09 5.75 -7.15
C ALA A 19 -34.02 6.62 -6.49
N LEU A 20 -32.94 6.01 -6.00
CA LEU A 20 -31.77 6.74 -5.50
C LEU A 20 -31.18 7.69 -6.56
N LEU A 21 -31.11 7.28 -7.82
CA LEU A 21 -30.62 8.15 -8.91
C LEU A 21 -31.47 9.40 -9.12
N VAL A 22 -32.79 9.28 -9.01
CA VAL A 22 -33.71 10.43 -9.12
C VAL A 22 -33.45 11.39 -7.96
N LYS A 23 -33.31 10.89 -6.73
CA LYS A 23 -32.99 11.69 -5.54
C LYS A 23 -31.65 12.41 -5.68
N VAL A 24 -30.59 11.69 -6.03
CA VAL A 24 -29.25 12.28 -6.23
C VAL A 24 -29.26 13.34 -7.32
N THR A 25 -29.95 13.08 -8.44
CA THR A 25 -30.11 14.06 -9.52
C THR A 25 -30.82 15.31 -9.04
N ARG A 26 -31.89 15.17 -8.26
CA ARG A 26 -32.61 16.29 -7.63
C ARG A 26 -31.67 17.10 -6.75
N TRP A 27 -30.96 16.47 -5.81
CA TRP A 27 -30.04 17.17 -4.91
C TRP A 27 -28.91 17.91 -5.65
N CYS A 28 -28.35 17.30 -6.70
CA CYS A 28 -27.35 17.97 -7.53
C CYS A 28 -27.91 19.24 -8.19
N ALA A 29 -29.19 19.24 -8.59
CA ALA A 29 -29.86 20.37 -9.21
C ALA A 29 -30.40 21.41 -8.20
N SER A 30 -30.67 21.02 -6.96
CA SER A 30 -31.22 21.90 -5.92
C SER A 30 -30.30 23.05 -5.54
N LEU A 31 -30.88 24.17 -5.11
CA LEU A 31 -30.12 25.26 -4.48
C LEU A 31 -29.68 24.85 -3.07
N VAL A 32 -28.61 25.45 -2.58
CA VAL A 32 -28.05 25.16 -1.25
C VAL A 32 -29.10 25.29 -0.13
N PRO A 33 -29.95 26.34 -0.06
CA PRO A 33 -30.97 26.44 0.99
C PRO A 33 -31.98 25.27 1.01
N VAL A 34 -32.30 24.70 -0.16
CA VAL A 34 -33.21 23.55 -0.25
C VAL A 34 -32.54 22.30 0.31
N LEU A 35 -31.24 22.14 0.09
CA LEU A 35 -30.48 21.03 0.68
C LEU A 35 -30.35 21.17 2.19
N GLU A 36 -30.15 22.40 2.69
CA GLU A 36 -30.07 22.69 4.12
C GLU A 36 -31.40 22.42 4.83
N GLU A 37 -32.54 22.74 4.18
CA GLU A 37 -33.87 22.38 4.67
C GLU A 37 -34.05 20.86 4.75
N GLU A 38 -33.76 20.13 3.67
CA GLU A 38 -33.85 18.66 3.65
C GLU A 38 -32.91 18.00 4.68
N LEU A 39 -31.70 18.53 4.88
CA LEU A 39 -30.79 18.08 5.94
C LEU A 39 -31.37 18.33 7.33
N GLY A 40 -31.95 19.52 7.55
CA GLY A 40 -32.60 19.90 8.79
C GLY A 40 -33.78 18.98 9.14
N ASP A 41 -34.61 18.65 8.15
CA ASP A 41 -35.73 17.72 8.31
C ASP A 41 -35.28 16.31 8.74
N LEU A 42 -34.09 15.90 8.31
CA LEU A 42 -33.46 14.63 8.67
C LEU A 42 -32.60 14.70 9.94
N GLY A 43 -32.48 15.87 10.57
CA GLY A 43 -31.60 16.08 11.73
C GLY A 43 -30.11 15.95 11.43
N ILE A 44 -29.70 16.14 10.17
CA ILE A 44 -28.30 16.03 9.73
C ILE A 44 -27.66 17.41 9.73
N GLU A 45 -26.45 17.51 10.29
CA GLU A 45 -25.71 18.78 10.29
C GLU A 45 -25.29 19.21 8.88
N LYS A 46 -25.39 20.52 8.64
CA LYS A 46 -24.96 21.18 7.41
C LYS A 46 -23.45 21.06 7.21
N GLY A 47 -23.06 20.71 5.98
CA GLY A 47 -21.68 20.60 5.56
C GLY A 47 -20.99 21.92 5.20
N ALA A 48 -19.69 21.84 4.93
CA ALA A 48 -18.88 23.00 4.57
C ALA A 48 -19.24 23.60 3.19
N ASN A 49 -19.89 22.83 2.32
CA ASN A 49 -20.32 23.26 1.00
C ASN A 49 -21.42 22.32 0.45
N LYS A 50 -22.06 22.75 -0.64
CA LYS A 50 -23.13 22.03 -1.33
C LYS A 50 -22.83 20.54 -1.57
N TRP A 51 -21.59 20.20 -1.92
CA TRP A 51 -21.24 18.82 -2.22
C TRP A 51 -21.29 17.93 -0.98
N PHE A 52 -20.84 18.48 0.15
CA PHE A 52 -20.88 17.80 1.43
C PHE A 52 -22.33 17.54 1.87
N ASP A 53 -23.22 18.51 1.65
CA ASP A 53 -24.66 18.36 1.92
C ASP A 53 -25.28 17.23 1.08
N ILE A 54 -24.95 17.19 -0.22
CA ILE A 54 -25.40 16.13 -1.12
C ILE A 54 -24.86 14.77 -0.67
N GLU A 55 -23.58 14.69 -0.28
CA GLU A 55 -22.98 13.45 0.21
C GLU A 55 -23.66 12.95 1.49
N ASN A 56 -23.96 13.84 2.43
CA ASN A 56 -24.66 13.52 3.66
C ASN A 56 -26.08 12.98 3.39
N LEU A 57 -26.83 13.62 2.50
CA LEU A 57 -28.16 13.17 2.09
C LEU A 57 -28.11 11.79 1.42
N ILE A 58 -27.12 11.55 0.56
CA ILE A 58 -26.92 10.24 -0.08
C ILE A 58 -26.65 9.15 0.98
N ARG A 59 -25.79 9.44 1.97
CA ARG A 59 -25.47 8.49 3.04
C ARG A 59 -26.70 8.17 3.89
N ALA A 60 -27.46 9.19 4.29
CA ALA A 60 -28.67 9.00 5.09
C ALA A 60 -29.69 8.11 4.37
N GLU A 61 -29.92 8.37 3.09
CA GLU A 61 -30.82 7.58 2.25
C GLU A 61 -30.39 6.11 2.14
N CYS A 62 -29.09 5.84 2.04
CA CYS A 62 -28.58 4.46 1.95
C CYS A 62 -28.56 3.72 3.30
N HIS A 63 -28.67 4.43 4.42
CA HIS A 63 -28.66 3.85 5.77
C HIS A 63 -30.07 3.61 6.35
N TYR A 64 -31.12 4.21 5.77
CA TYR A 64 -32.47 4.15 6.31
C TYR A 64 -33.17 2.79 6.14
N GLU A 65 -32.66 1.89 5.29
CA GLU A 65 -33.31 0.60 5.02
C GLU A 65 -32.93 -0.53 6.00
N SER A 66 -32.19 -0.28 7.08
CA SER A 66 -31.71 -1.36 7.97
C SER A 66 -32.26 -1.41 9.41
N GLU A 67 -33.16 -0.53 9.84
CA GLU A 67 -33.57 -0.48 11.27
C GLU A 67 -34.97 -1.03 11.61
N ASP A 68 -35.82 -1.36 10.64
CA ASP A 68 -37.21 -1.78 10.95
C ASP A 68 -37.50 -3.27 10.68
N GLY A 69 -36.46 -4.08 10.50
CA GLY A 69 -36.60 -5.53 10.57
C GLY A 69 -36.60 -5.99 12.01
N GLU A 70 -37.76 -5.95 12.69
CA GLU A 70 -38.03 -6.87 13.80
C GLU A 70 -37.79 -8.28 13.25
N ILE A 71 -36.58 -8.80 13.48
CA ILE A 71 -36.30 -10.22 13.36
C ILE A 71 -37.01 -10.82 14.56
N ASP A 72 -38.21 -11.34 14.33
CA ASP A 72 -38.81 -12.34 15.21
C ASP A 72 -37.71 -13.36 15.52
N GLU A 73 -37.31 -13.41 16.78
CA GLU A 73 -36.46 -14.47 17.32
C GLU A 73 -37.25 -15.78 17.25
N GLU A 74 -37.38 -16.35 16.05
CA GLU A 74 -37.72 -17.76 15.92
C GLU A 74 -36.56 -18.55 16.52
N GLU A 75 -36.81 -19.14 17.69
CA GLU A 75 -35.95 -20.11 18.34
C GLU A 75 -35.45 -21.14 17.30
N GLU A 76 -34.18 -21.05 16.94
CA GLU A 76 -33.55 -22.08 16.13
C GLU A 76 -33.62 -23.41 16.90
N PRO A 77 -34.15 -24.48 16.30
CA PRO A 77 -34.13 -25.79 16.92
C PRO A 77 -32.69 -26.26 17.09
N GLU A 78 -32.34 -26.70 18.30
CA GLU A 78 -31.04 -27.30 18.57
C GLU A 78 -30.77 -28.44 17.56
N PRO A 79 -29.62 -28.44 16.87
CA PRO A 79 -29.29 -29.50 15.94
C PRO A 79 -28.91 -30.75 16.72
N ASP A 80 -29.71 -31.79 16.50
CA ASP A 80 -29.47 -33.16 16.93
C ASP A 80 -28.03 -33.61 16.62
N ASP A 81 -27.31 -33.97 17.68
CA ASP A 81 -26.01 -34.63 17.66
C ASP A 81 -26.13 -35.96 16.92
N GLN A 82 -25.89 -35.99 15.61
CA GLN A 82 -25.35 -37.14 14.86
C GLN A 82 -25.26 -36.87 13.35
N ALA A 83 -24.14 -36.31 12.88
CA ALA A 83 -23.69 -36.53 11.49
C ALA A 83 -22.18 -36.30 11.32
N SER A 84 -21.45 -37.42 11.26
CA SER A 84 -20.37 -37.70 10.31
C SER A 84 -19.47 -36.53 9.91
N GLY A 85 -18.33 -36.40 10.60
CA GLY A 85 -17.29 -35.43 10.32
C GLY A 85 -16.78 -35.43 8.88
N LEU A 86 -16.99 -34.31 8.20
CA LEU A 86 -16.09 -33.83 7.15
C LEU A 86 -15.40 -32.59 7.69
N SER A 87 -14.30 -32.84 8.38
CA SER A 87 -13.32 -31.83 8.74
C SER A 87 -12.75 -31.26 7.44
N ASN A 88 -13.31 -30.13 6.98
CA ASN A 88 -12.66 -29.24 6.01
C ASN A 88 -11.48 -28.55 6.71
N GLN A 89 -10.51 -29.34 7.18
CA GLN A 89 -9.14 -28.88 7.29
C GLN A 89 -8.71 -28.60 5.86
N VAL A 90 -8.83 -27.34 5.46
CA VAL A 90 -8.01 -26.79 4.38
C VAL A 90 -6.58 -27.12 4.81
N ALA A 91 -6.03 -28.19 4.23
CA ALA A 91 -4.66 -28.58 4.43
C ALA A 91 -3.84 -27.43 3.84
N VAL A 92 -3.51 -26.46 4.70
CA VAL A 92 -2.55 -25.42 4.41
C VAL A 92 -1.26 -26.19 4.19
N SER A 93 -0.97 -26.55 2.93
CA SER A 93 0.38 -26.91 2.51
C SER A 93 1.27 -25.88 3.17
N ALA A 94 2.28 -26.29 3.94
CA ALA A 94 3.01 -25.45 4.89
C ALA A 94 3.65 -24.22 4.20
N ALA A 95 2.81 -23.27 3.83
CA ALA A 95 3.13 -22.07 3.12
C ALA A 95 3.91 -21.26 4.12
N LYS A 96 5.16 -21.01 3.77
CA LYS A 96 6.11 -20.48 4.73
C LYS A 96 5.62 -19.12 5.18
N LEU A 97 5.35 -19.01 6.48
CA LEU A 97 4.88 -17.77 7.08
C LEU A 97 5.88 -16.63 6.80
N PRO A 98 5.38 -15.42 6.47
CA PRO A 98 6.22 -14.25 6.23
C PRO A 98 7.08 -13.91 7.46
N SER A 99 8.08 -13.04 7.31
CA SER A 99 8.78 -12.52 8.50
C SER A 99 7.82 -11.67 9.35
N PRO A 100 8.07 -11.53 10.67
CA PRO A 100 7.29 -10.63 11.52
C PRO A 100 7.19 -9.20 10.97
N SER A 101 8.29 -8.65 10.46
CA SER A 101 8.29 -7.32 9.82
C SER A 101 7.42 -7.27 8.57
N VAL A 102 7.47 -8.28 7.71
CA VAL A 102 6.59 -8.34 6.52
C VAL A 102 5.13 -8.43 6.93
N MET A 103 4.78 -9.26 7.92
CA MET A 103 3.39 -9.34 8.39
C MET A 103 2.92 -8.01 9.00
N ASN A 104 3.75 -7.37 9.84
CA ASN A 104 3.42 -6.04 10.36
C ASN A 104 3.22 -5.03 9.23
N LEU A 105 4.02 -5.09 8.15
CA LEU A 105 3.83 -4.22 7.00
C LEU A 105 2.48 -4.49 6.35
N LEU A 106 2.15 -5.75 6.08
CA LEU A 106 0.87 -6.13 5.47
C LEU A 106 -0.34 -5.67 6.30
N LEU A 107 -0.30 -5.87 7.63
CA LEU A 107 -1.34 -5.40 8.55
C LEU A 107 -1.48 -3.87 8.48
N THR A 108 -0.36 -3.14 8.56
CA THR A 108 -0.34 -1.68 8.43
C THR A 108 -0.92 -1.22 7.09
N LEU A 109 -0.55 -1.86 5.97
CA LEU A 109 -0.99 -1.47 4.63
C LEU A 109 -2.48 -1.71 4.40
N VAL A 110 -3.00 -2.88 4.82
CA VAL A 110 -4.42 -3.18 4.71
C VAL A 110 -5.23 -2.23 5.58
N TYR A 111 -4.82 -2.02 6.83
CA TYR A 111 -5.50 -1.11 7.74
C TYR A 111 -5.52 0.33 7.19
N ALA A 112 -4.35 0.89 6.86
CA ALA A 112 -4.21 2.28 6.40
C ALA A 112 -4.94 2.52 5.07
N GLY A 113 -4.98 1.52 4.20
CA GLY A 113 -5.64 1.65 2.90
C GLY A 113 -7.17 1.55 2.96
N MET A 114 -7.75 0.99 4.04
CA MET A 114 -9.17 0.61 4.09
C MET A 114 -10.12 1.76 3.74
N GLY A 115 -9.82 2.99 4.20
CA GLY A 115 -10.61 4.18 3.89
C GLY A 115 -10.66 4.52 2.39
N SER A 116 -9.63 4.14 1.62
CA SER A 116 -9.54 4.44 0.19
C SER A 116 -10.29 3.43 -0.70
N TYR A 117 -10.61 2.24 -0.20
CA TYR A 117 -11.24 1.19 -1.01
C TYR A 117 -12.39 0.45 -0.32
N ALA A 118 -12.95 0.99 0.77
CA ALA A 118 -14.12 0.42 1.42
C ALA A 118 -15.27 0.12 0.42
N ALA A 119 -15.47 1.03 -0.54
CA ALA A 119 -16.37 0.89 -1.69
C ALA A 119 -16.13 -0.36 -2.54
N GLN A 120 -14.87 -0.74 -2.71
CA GLN A 120 -14.42 -1.82 -3.59
C GLN A 120 -13.87 -2.99 -2.78
N PHE A 121 -14.32 -3.15 -1.53
CA PHE A 121 -13.72 -4.06 -0.56
C PHE A 121 -13.60 -5.49 -1.09
N SER A 122 -14.67 -6.02 -1.68
CA SER A 122 -14.69 -7.39 -2.22
C SER A 122 -13.67 -7.59 -3.36
N ALA A 123 -13.50 -6.58 -4.22
CA ALA A 123 -12.48 -6.61 -5.27
C ALA A 123 -11.06 -6.37 -4.72
N ALA A 124 -10.97 -5.60 -3.64
CA ALA A 124 -9.73 -5.19 -3.00
C ALA A 124 -9.11 -6.28 -2.12
N CYS A 125 -9.97 -7.08 -1.50
CA CYS A 125 -9.65 -8.12 -0.54
C CYS A 125 -10.45 -9.39 -0.89
N PRO A 126 -10.18 -10.01 -2.06
CA PRO A 126 -10.88 -11.23 -2.44
C PRO A 126 -10.64 -12.32 -1.39
N ASP A 127 -11.68 -13.12 -1.14
CA ASP A 127 -11.67 -14.23 -0.17
C ASP A 127 -11.31 -13.82 1.27
N CYS A 128 -11.43 -12.53 1.59
CA CYS A 128 -11.18 -12.04 2.94
C CYS A 128 -12.17 -12.71 3.92
N PRO A 129 -11.69 -13.26 5.05
CA PRO A 129 -12.55 -13.89 6.05
C PRO A 129 -13.46 -12.90 6.79
N ALA A 130 -13.24 -11.59 6.62
CA ALA A 130 -14.18 -10.57 7.04
C ALA A 130 -15.06 -10.17 5.85
N ASN A 131 -16.37 -10.19 6.05
CA ASN A 131 -17.37 -9.85 5.04
C ASN A 131 -17.61 -8.34 4.85
N SER A 132 -16.94 -7.49 5.63
CA SER A 132 -17.04 -6.04 5.49
C SER A 132 -15.74 -5.34 5.93
N PRO A 133 -15.48 -4.11 5.45
CA PRO A 133 -14.37 -3.28 5.92
C PRO A 133 -14.35 -3.11 7.44
N PHE A 134 -15.52 -2.83 8.04
CA PHE A 134 -15.67 -2.66 9.48
C PHE A 134 -15.27 -3.93 10.25
N ASN A 135 -15.75 -5.09 9.80
CA ASN A 135 -15.44 -6.36 10.43
C ASN A 135 -13.96 -6.75 10.30
N LEU A 136 -13.28 -6.31 9.23
CA LEU A 136 -11.85 -6.49 9.07
C LEU A 136 -11.08 -5.56 10.00
N LEU A 137 -11.41 -4.27 10.04
CA LEU A 137 -10.76 -3.31 10.94
C LEU A 137 -10.87 -3.73 12.40
N LYS A 138 -12.07 -4.13 12.86
CA LYS A 138 -12.27 -4.66 14.21
C LYS A 138 -11.37 -5.85 14.50
N ALA A 139 -11.21 -6.77 13.55
CA ALA A 139 -10.30 -7.91 13.72
C ALA A 139 -8.82 -7.49 13.75
N LEU A 140 -8.42 -6.50 12.95
CA LEU A 140 -7.06 -5.96 12.92
C LEU A 140 -6.70 -5.19 14.20
N ASP A 141 -7.64 -4.46 14.79
CA ASP A 141 -7.45 -3.72 16.05
C ASP A 141 -7.11 -4.63 17.24
N GLU A 142 -7.56 -5.88 17.19
CA GLU A 142 -7.29 -6.88 18.23
C GLU A 142 -5.99 -7.66 18.00
N ILE A 143 -5.36 -7.53 16.82
CA ILE A 143 -4.08 -8.18 16.52
C ILE A 143 -2.95 -7.30 17.08
N PRO A 144 -2.13 -7.77 18.02
CA PRO A 144 -0.98 -7.02 18.50
C PRO A 144 0.14 -6.99 17.46
N THR A 145 1.14 -6.13 17.66
CA THR A 145 2.36 -6.16 16.85
C THR A 145 3.00 -7.55 16.87
N ILE A 146 3.33 -8.06 15.69
CA ILE A 146 3.99 -9.36 15.55
C ILE A 146 5.48 -9.17 15.86
N LYS A 147 5.94 -9.70 16.99
CA LYS A 147 7.34 -9.55 17.44
C LYS A 147 8.25 -10.61 16.86
N ASP A 148 7.73 -11.82 16.75
CA ASP A 148 8.49 -12.99 16.32
C ASP A 148 7.61 -13.98 15.53
N ARG A 149 8.20 -15.10 15.10
CA ARG A 149 7.48 -16.13 14.34
C ARG A 149 6.51 -16.95 15.19
N GLN A 150 6.66 -16.98 16.52
CA GLN A 150 5.72 -17.66 17.40
C GLN A 150 4.40 -16.90 17.46
N HIS A 151 4.45 -15.57 17.46
CA HIS A 151 3.26 -14.71 17.31
C HIS A 151 2.49 -15.01 16.02
N LEU A 152 3.12 -15.41 14.92
CA LEU A 152 2.38 -15.76 13.69
C LEU A 152 1.60 -17.08 13.80
N LYS A 153 2.03 -17.99 14.67
CA LYS A 153 1.34 -19.27 14.91
C LYS A 153 0.23 -19.15 15.95
N ALA A 154 0.43 -18.26 16.92
CA ALA A 154 -0.50 -17.95 17.99
C ALA A 154 -0.39 -16.44 18.29
N PRO A 155 -1.16 -15.58 17.59
CA PRO A 155 -1.05 -14.12 17.69
C PRO A 155 -1.33 -13.59 19.09
N CYS A 156 -2.09 -14.35 19.88
CA CYS A 156 -2.38 -14.09 21.28
C CYS A 156 -2.92 -15.38 21.93
N PRO A 157 -2.71 -15.64 23.23
CA PRO A 157 -3.40 -16.71 23.97
C PRO A 157 -4.93 -16.60 23.91
N GLN A 158 -5.46 -15.40 23.67
CA GLN A 158 -6.89 -15.10 23.52
C GLN A 158 -7.31 -14.88 22.07
N SER A 159 -6.46 -15.25 21.10
CA SER A 159 -6.73 -14.96 19.70
C SER A 159 -7.99 -15.67 19.22
N THR A 160 -8.96 -14.91 18.72
CA THR A 160 -10.19 -15.48 18.18
C THR A 160 -9.89 -16.20 16.86
N ALA A 161 -10.72 -17.19 16.51
CA ALA A 161 -10.63 -17.87 15.21
C ALA A 161 -10.62 -16.89 14.02
N LYS A 162 -11.24 -15.71 14.17
CA LYS A 162 -11.31 -14.65 13.15
C LYS A 162 -9.96 -14.00 12.89
N GLN A 163 -9.20 -13.64 13.92
CA GLN A 163 -7.86 -13.02 13.77
C GLN A 163 -6.88 -13.96 13.08
N ASN A 164 -6.88 -15.23 13.49
CA ASN A 164 -6.06 -16.27 12.87
C ASN A 164 -6.40 -16.46 11.39
N ARG A 165 -7.70 -16.42 11.04
CA ARG A 165 -8.14 -16.46 9.64
C ARG A 165 -7.62 -15.24 8.86
N VAL A 166 -7.67 -14.03 9.41
CA VAL A 166 -7.16 -12.82 8.74
C VAL A 166 -5.64 -12.90 8.51
N ILE A 167 -4.87 -13.32 9.51
CA ILE A 167 -3.40 -13.47 9.39
C ILE A 167 -3.05 -14.56 8.37
N SER A 168 -3.77 -15.68 8.40
CA SER A 168 -3.60 -16.76 7.42
C SER A 168 -3.93 -16.28 6.01
N TRP A 169 -5.03 -15.54 5.85
CA TRP A 169 -5.42 -14.93 4.58
C TRP A 169 -4.33 -13.97 4.06
N LEU A 170 -3.90 -13.00 4.87
CA LEU A 170 -2.81 -12.08 4.50
C LEU A 170 -1.52 -12.81 4.10
N SER A 171 -1.15 -13.84 4.87
CA SER A 171 0.02 -14.66 4.58
C SER A 171 -0.12 -15.38 3.23
N SER A 172 -1.30 -15.91 2.93
CA SER A 172 -1.56 -16.65 1.70
C SER A 172 -1.63 -15.75 0.46
N VAL A 173 -2.19 -14.55 0.60
CA VAL A 173 -2.41 -13.63 -0.53
C VAL A 173 -1.16 -12.81 -0.84
N PHE A 174 -0.45 -12.34 0.19
CA PHE A 174 0.64 -11.37 0.02
C PHE A 174 1.97 -11.81 0.64
N GLY A 175 1.99 -12.85 1.47
CA GLY A 175 3.14 -13.20 2.30
C GLY A 175 4.39 -13.64 1.52
N SER A 176 4.22 -14.14 0.29
CA SER A 176 5.34 -14.51 -0.59
C SER A 176 5.87 -13.37 -1.45
N ASP A 177 5.13 -12.27 -1.53
CA ASP A 177 5.37 -11.23 -2.53
C ASP A 177 6.40 -10.21 -2.07
N ILE A 178 6.48 -10.02 -0.75
CA ILE A 178 7.35 -9.06 -0.09
C ILE A 178 8.36 -9.80 0.79
N ILE A 179 9.63 -9.41 0.68
CA ILE A 179 10.74 -9.93 1.48
C ILE A 179 11.35 -8.79 2.27
N GLU A 180 11.67 -9.03 3.54
CA GLU A 180 12.41 -8.08 4.36
C GLU A 180 13.86 -7.95 3.86
N ALA A 181 14.29 -6.71 3.61
CA ALA A 181 15.63 -6.40 3.15
C ALA A 181 16.54 -6.07 4.34
N THR A 182 17.23 -7.10 4.84
CA THR A 182 18.22 -6.98 5.91
C THR A 182 19.65 -7.03 5.37
N SER A 183 20.64 -6.66 6.19
CA SER A 183 22.04 -6.79 5.81
C SER A 183 22.42 -8.25 5.53
N GLU A 184 21.88 -9.19 6.30
CA GLU A 184 22.11 -10.64 6.15
C GLU A 184 21.52 -11.19 4.85
N SER A 185 20.39 -10.63 4.41
CA SER A 185 19.79 -10.99 3.11
C SER A 185 20.59 -10.47 1.90
N GLY A 186 21.50 -9.50 2.11
CA GLY A 186 22.19 -8.79 1.04
C GLY A 186 21.29 -7.86 0.20
N LEU A 187 20.02 -7.69 0.58
CA LEU A 187 19.05 -6.88 -0.15
C LEU A 187 18.88 -5.47 0.43
N LYS A 188 19.46 -5.19 1.61
CA LYS A 188 19.39 -3.87 2.24
C LYS A 188 20.24 -2.87 1.46
N ILE A 189 19.61 -1.76 1.08
CA ILE A 189 20.26 -0.68 0.35
C ILE A 189 20.99 0.22 1.35
N PRO A 190 22.30 0.44 1.20
CA PRO A 190 23.08 1.26 2.12
C PRO A 190 22.72 2.74 2.00
N GLY A 191 23.17 3.53 2.99
CA GLY A 191 23.02 5.00 2.99
C GLY A 191 21.69 5.51 3.56
N PHE A 192 20.63 4.72 3.57
CA PHE A 192 19.41 5.05 4.32
C PHE A 192 19.61 4.89 5.83
N PRO A 193 18.84 5.62 6.68
CA PRO A 193 18.91 5.47 8.13
C PRO A 193 18.73 4.02 8.57
N ASN A 194 19.53 3.56 9.55
CA ASN A 194 19.40 2.20 10.09
C ASN A 194 18.02 1.89 10.67
N SER A 195 17.32 2.94 11.12
CA SER A 195 15.97 2.88 11.63
C SER A 195 14.89 2.81 10.53
N ALA A 196 15.23 2.85 9.25
CA ALA A 196 14.29 2.73 8.13
C ALA A 196 14.17 1.26 7.69
N PRO A 197 13.06 0.55 8.01
CA PRO A 197 12.77 -0.77 7.48
C PRO A 197 12.77 -0.74 5.96
N GLN A 198 13.34 -1.79 5.36
CA GLN A 198 13.41 -1.95 3.92
C GLN A 198 12.80 -3.29 3.53
N PHE A 199 12.15 -3.31 2.37
CA PHE A 199 11.52 -4.49 1.82
C PHE A 199 11.70 -4.54 0.32
N VAL A 200 11.82 -5.74 -0.23
CA VAL A 200 11.85 -6.00 -1.67
C VAL A 200 10.50 -6.58 -2.09
N LEU A 201 9.91 -6.03 -3.15
CA LEU A 201 8.78 -6.65 -3.83
C LEU A 201 9.33 -7.72 -4.79
N ALA A 202 9.54 -8.92 -4.26
CA ALA A 202 10.14 -10.04 -4.98
C ALA A 202 9.20 -10.60 -6.07
N LYS A 203 7.90 -10.59 -5.80
CA LYS A 203 6.87 -11.07 -6.74
C LYS A 203 5.71 -10.08 -6.78
N ALA A 204 5.73 -9.21 -7.79
CA ALA A 204 4.58 -8.36 -8.09
C ALA A 204 3.41 -9.20 -8.63
N ALA A 205 2.20 -8.64 -8.55
CA ALA A 205 1.01 -9.22 -9.18
C ALA A 205 1.31 -9.59 -10.64
N SER A 206 0.85 -10.77 -11.08
CA SER A 206 1.14 -11.32 -12.41
C SER A 206 0.76 -10.34 -13.53
N THR A 207 -0.38 -9.68 -13.37
CA THR A 207 -0.87 -8.63 -14.30
C THR A 207 0.16 -7.52 -14.50
N HIS A 208 0.75 -6.99 -13.44
CA HIS A 208 1.79 -5.97 -13.54
C HIS A 208 3.09 -6.52 -14.11
N ARG A 209 3.51 -7.69 -13.64
CA ARG A 209 4.78 -8.31 -14.05
C ARG A 209 4.79 -8.58 -15.54
N ASP A 210 3.71 -9.15 -16.07
CA ASP A 210 3.62 -9.57 -17.46
C ASP A 210 3.54 -8.36 -18.41
N VAL A 211 2.84 -7.29 -18.00
CA VAL A 211 2.79 -6.03 -18.73
C VAL A 211 4.16 -5.34 -18.71
N PHE A 212 4.79 -5.22 -17.55
CA PHE A 212 6.12 -4.62 -17.43
C PHE A 212 7.18 -5.38 -18.24
N ALA A 213 7.13 -6.72 -18.24
CA ALA A 213 8.04 -7.55 -19.04
C ALA A 213 7.93 -7.26 -20.54
N LYS A 214 6.72 -6.96 -21.05
CA LYS A 214 6.53 -6.52 -22.45
C LYS A 214 7.20 -5.18 -22.71
N HIS A 215 7.06 -4.22 -21.79
CA HIS A 215 7.73 -2.92 -21.89
C HIS A 215 9.26 -3.05 -21.82
N LEU A 216 9.78 -3.88 -20.91
CA LEU A 216 11.22 -4.13 -20.78
C LEU A 216 11.79 -4.78 -22.04
N LYS A 217 11.09 -5.76 -22.62
CA LYS A 217 11.45 -6.37 -23.91
C LYS A 217 11.48 -5.32 -25.03
N LYS A 218 10.47 -4.45 -25.10
CA LYS A 218 10.41 -3.35 -26.09
C LYS A 218 11.57 -2.36 -25.89
N ALA A 219 11.97 -2.12 -24.66
CA ALA A 219 13.13 -1.30 -24.29
C ALA A 219 14.47 -2.04 -24.47
N LYS A 220 14.49 -3.26 -25.03
CA LYS A 220 15.69 -4.10 -25.22
C LYS A 220 16.42 -4.37 -23.90
N GLY A 221 15.66 -4.63 -22.84
CA GLY A 221 16.21 -4.86 -21.50
C GLY A 221 16.72 -3.61 -20.79
N LYS A 222 16.58 -2.42 -21.38
CA LYS A 222 17.01 -1.16 -20.75
C LYS A 222 15.94 -0.64 -19.81
N SER A 223 16.34 -0.43 -18.56
CA SER A 223 15.56 0.25 -17.53
C SER A 223 16.45 1.25 -16.79
N MET A 224 15.83 2.10 -15.98
CA MET A 224 16.51 3.01 -15.06
C MET A 224 15.87 2.94 -13.68
N LEU A 225 16.64 3.29 -12.66
CA LEU A 225 16.15 3.47 -11.31
C LEU A 225 15.55 4.87 -11.16
N LEU A 226 14.33 4.94 -10.66
CA LEU A 226 13.68 6.18 -10.24
C LEU A 226 12.99 5.98 -8.90
N PHE A 227 12.79 7.06 -8.16
CA PHE A 227 12.17 7.07 -6.85
C PHE A 227 10.78 7.69 -6.90
N HIS A 228 9.87 7.19 -6.07
CA HIS A 228 8.55 7.78 -5.84
C HIS A 228 8.23 7.78 -4.35
N GLY A 229 7.88 8.94 -3.81
CA GLY A 229 7.42 9.05 -2.43
C GLY A 229 5.91 8.98 -2.37
N THR A 230 5.39 8.13 -1.49
CA THR A 230 3.95 7.99 -1.27
C THR A 230 3.64 7.77 0.22
N PRO A 231 2.51 8.28 0.71
CA PRO A 231 1.99 7.91 2.01
C PRO A 231 1.62 6.41 2.11
N LEU A 232 1.70 5.85 3.32
CA LEU A 232 1.44 4.42 3.53
C LEU A 232 0.03 3.96 3.11
N ARG A 233 -0.99 4.82 3.28
CA ARG A 233 -2.37 4.50 2.87
C ARG A 233 -2.53 4.24 1.37
N HIS A 234 -1.67 4.82 0.53
CA HIS A 234 -1.72 4.63 -0.92
C HIS A 234 -0.93 3.41 -1.38
N LEU A 235 0.04 2.96 -0.58
CA LEU A 235 0.95 1.89 -0.97
C LEU A 235 0.21 0.58 -1.25
N GLN A 236 -0.82 0.20 -0.46
CA GLN A 236 -1.59 -1.03 -0.73
C GLN A 236 -2.28 -1.00 -2.10
N SER A 237 -2.93 0.11 -2.44
CA SER A 237 -3.57 0.29 -3.75
C SER A 237 -2.54 0.27 -4.88
N ILE A 238 -1.39 0.91 -4.68
CA ILE A 238 -0.30 0.93 -5.64
C ILE A 238 0.27 -0.48 -5.89
N LEU A 239 0.48 -1.28 -4.85
CA LEU A 239 0.97 -2.65 -4.99
C LEU A 239 -0.03 -3.54 -5.75
N ARG A 240 -1.34 -3.35 -5.51
CA ARG A 240 -2.40 -4.16 -6.13
C ARG A 240 -2.76 -3.73 -7.55
N ASN A 241 -2.93 -2.43 -7.78
CA ASN A 241 -3.50 -1.88 -9.01
C ASN A 241 -2.46 -1.13 -9.87
N GLY A 242 -1.25 -0.96 -9.36
CA GLY A 242 -0.22 -0.15 -9.99
C GLY A 242 -0.41 1.34 -9.67
N PHE A 243 0.42 2.17 -10.29
CA PHE A 243 0.32 3.62 -10.11
C PHE A 243 -0.89 4.19 -10.83
N THR A 244 -1.51 5.20 -10.23
CA THR A 244 -2.43 6.12 -10.90
C THR A 244 -1.72 7.43 -11.24
N PRO A 245 -2.14 8.17 -12.28
CA PRO A 245 -1.58 9.48 -12.55
C PRO A 245 -1.72 10.40 -11.33
N ALA A 246 -0.72 11.25 -11.09
CA ALA A 246 -0.80 12.27 -10.06
C ALA A 246 -1.97 13.22 -10.33
N GLY A 247 -2.68 13.61 -9.27
CA GLY A 247 -3.71 14.65 -9.37
C GLY A 247 -3.11 16.02 -9.69
N ASP A 248 -1.88 16.26 -9.24
CA ASP A 248 -1.08 17.41 -9.60
C ASP A 248 -0.61 17.31 -11.06
N ARG A 249 -0.86 18.37 -11.83
CA ARG A 249 -0.54 18.47 -13.26
C ARG A 249 0.48 19.58 -13.56
N ARG A 250 1.20 20.11 -12.56
CA ARG A 250 2.20 21.19 -12.75
C ARG A 250 3.26 20.87 -13.81
N PHE A 251 3.62 19.58 -13.98
CA PHE A 251 4.52 19.11 -15.03
C PHE A 251 3.83 18.30 -16.13
N GLY A 252 2.50 18.39 -16.21
CA GLY A 252 1.63 17.62 -17.09
C GLY A 252 1.08 16.35 -16.44
N ALA A 253 0.15 15.68 -17.13
CA ALA A 253 -0.46 14.45 -16.65
C ALA A 253 0.54 13.28 -16.66
N GLY A 254 0.64 12.56 -15.53
CA GLY A 254 1.49 11.38 -15.37
C GLY A 254 1.82 11.13 -13.90
N LEU A 255 2.72 10.19 -13.63
CA LEU A 255 3.30 9.99 -12.31
C LEU A 255 4.62 10.76 -12.22
N PHE A 256 4.85 11.45 -11.10
CA PHE A 256 6.13 12.10 -10.81
C PHE A 256 7.07 11.14 -10.08
N THR A 257 8.27 11.03 -10.60
CA THR A 257 9.36 10.22 -10.06
C THR A 257 10.66 11.02 -10.13
N ALA A 258 11.66 10.71 -9.31
CA ALA A 258 12.92 11.44 -9.30
C ALA A 258 14.13 10.50 -9.35
N GLU A 259 15.24 10.95 -9.94
CA GLU A 259 16.54 10.26 -9.88
C GLU A 259 17.10 10.26 -8.46
N GLU A 260 16.87 11.34 -7.72
CA GLU A 260 17.36 11.52 -6.36
C GLU A 260 16.31 11.07 -5.30
N PRO A 261 16.67 10.16 -4.37
CA PRO A 261 15.80 9.75 -3.26
C PRO A 261 15.26 10.94 -2.45
N ALA A 262 16.10 11.94 -2.21
CA ALA A 262 15.77 13.11 -1.40
C ALA A 262 14.58 13.90 -1.96
N THR A 263 14.48 14.02 -3.29
CA THR A 263 13.37 14.71 -3.96
C THR A 263 12.04 14.01 -3.74
N SER A 264 12.05 12.67 -3.68
CA SER A 264 10.85 11.87 -3.40
C SER A 264 10.50 11.79 -1.92
N TYR A 265 11.48 12.01 -1.02
CA TYR A 265 11.32 11.89 0.43
C TYR A 265 10.19 12.77 0.97
N TYR A 266 10.10 14.03 0.51
CA TYR A 266 9.04 14.96 0.91
C TYR A 266 7.65 14.38 0.69
N TYR A 267 7.42 13.76 -0.46
CA TYR A 267 6.12 13.17 -0.82
C TYR A 267 5.82 11.89 -0.01
N ALA A 268 6.84 11.15 0.40
CA ALA A 268 6.66 10.01 1.29
C ALA A 268 6.18 10.45 2.67
N THR A 269 6.80 11.49 3.25
CA THR A 269 6.58 11.87 4.64
C THR A 269 5.52 12.95 4.84
N LYS A 270 5.00 13.57 3.78
CA LYS A 270 4.10 14.73 3.86
C LYS A 270 2.93 14.53 4.82
N GLU A 271 2.26 13.38 4.75
CA GLU A 271 1.08 13.11 5.59
C GLU A 271 1.45 12.71 7.00
N ALA A 272 2.47 11.86 7.14
CA ALA A 272 2.96 11.46 8.45
C ALA A 272 3.53 12.65 9.24
N ALA A 273 4.02 13.71 8.58
CA ALA A 273 4.39 14.96 9.25
C ALA A 273 3.16 15.72 9.79
N LEU A 274 2.01 15.65 9.12
CA LEU A 274 0.77 16.28 9.60
C LEU A 274 0.18 15.56 10.82
N GLU A 275 0.44 14.26 11.00
CA GLU A 275 -0.02 13.51 12.18
C GLU A 275 0.68 13.95 13.48
N VAL A 276 1.93 14.43 13.40
CA VAL A 276 2.75 14.72 14.59
C VAL A 276 2.71 16.21 14.96
N ASP A 277 2.23 17.06 14.06
CA ASP A 277 2.14 18.50 14.30
C ASP A 277 0.82 18.87 15.00
N ASP A 278 0.87 19.04 16.33
CA ASP A 278 -0.28 19.50 17.12
C ASP A 278 -0.80 20.89 16.72
N THR A 279 -0.04 21.65 15.91
CA THR A 279 -0.45 22.99 15.42
C THR A 279 -1.24 22.93 14.11
N CYS A 280 -1.27 21.78 13.42
CA CYS A 280 -2.18 21.55 12.32
C CYS A 280 -3.60 21.47 12.90
N GLY A 281 -4.29 22.61 12.95
CA GLY A 281 -5.56 22.80 13.65
C GLY A 281 -6.63 21.76 13.34
N ASP A 282 -7.69 21.75 14.17
CA ASP A 282 -8.73 20.70 14.27
C ASP A 282 -9.25 20.13 12.94
N TYR A 283 -9.25 20.94 11.87
CA TYR A 283 -9.57 20.48 10.52
C TYR A 283 -8.74 19.27 10.06
N TRP A 284 -7.42 19.27 10.26
CA TRP A 284 -6.57 18.15 9.82
C TRP A 284 -6.68 16.93 10.73
N LYS A 285 -6.88 17.13 12.02
CA LYS A 285 -7.18 16.05 12.96
C LYS A 285 -8.48 15.34 12.57
N ASN A 286 -9.55 16.10 12.33
CA ASN A 286 -10.83 15.56 11.86
C ASN A 286 -10.70 14.89 10.50
N PHE A 287 -9.93 15.48 9.57
CA PHE A 287 -9.66 14.86 8.27
C PHE A 287 -8.97 13.51 8.46
N LEU A 288 -7.86 13.43 9.20
CA LEU A 288 -7.12 12.18 9.45
C LEU A 288 -7.96 11.14 10.19
N GLU A 289 -8.79 11.54 11.15
CA GLU A 289 -9.78 10.68 11.80
C GLU A 289 -10.78 10.09 10.79
N THR A 290 -11.14 10.87 9.77
CA THR A 290 -12.11 10.48 8.73
C THR A 290 -11.51 9.62 7.62
N ILE A 291 -10.31 9.95 7.12
CA ILE A 291 -9.72 9.31 5.93
C ILE A 291 -8.75 8.15 6.23
N GLY A 292 -8.44 7.87 7.49
CA GLY A 292 -7.81 6.60 7.86
C GLY A 292 -6.98 6.69 9.12
N LYS A 293 -7.49 6.08 10.19
CA LYS A 293 -6.67 5.78 11.37
C LYS A 293 -5.47 4.92 10.93
N SER A 294 -4.30 5.20 11.49
CA SER A 294 -3.18 4.25 11.44
C SER A 294 -3.53 3.03 12.29
N TRP A 295 -3.05 1.84 11.90
CA TRP A 295 -3.24 0.63 12.72
C TRP A 295 -2.65 0.86 14.11
N PRO A 296 -3.42 0.74 15.22
CA PRO A 296 -2.95 1.15 16.55
C PRO A 296 -1.64 0.49 17.00
N HIS A 297 -1.43 -0.75 16.55
CA HIS A 297 -0.29 -1.60 16.88
C HIS A 297 0.80 -1.60 15.80
N THR A 298 0.75 -0.69 14.84
CA THR A 298 1.81 -0.58 13.81
C THR A 298 3.15 -0.24 14.47
N PRO A 299 4.25 -0.95 14.13
CA PRO A 299 5.60 -0.53 14.49
C PRO A 299 6.12 0.61 13.57
N TYR A 300 5.32 1.00 12.57
CA TYR A 300 5.68 1.97 11.53
C TYR A 300 4.97 3.31 11.69
N LYS A 301 4.71 3.74 12.93
CA LYS A 301 4.08 5.03 13.23
C LYS A 301 4.88 6.19 12.65
N ALA A 302 4.17 7.20 12.15
CA ALA A 302 4.75 8.40 11.55
C ALA A 302 5.79 8.06 10.46
N ARG A 303 5.45 7.16 9.53
CA ARG A 303 6.32 6.80 8.40
C ARG A 303 5.63 6.98 7.05
N GLY A 304 6.43 7.34 6.07
CA GLY A 304 6.10 7.33 4.65
C GLY A 304 6.73 6.14 3.92
N ALA A 305 6.28 5.88 2.70
CA ALA A 305 6.90 4.92 1.81
C ALA A 305 7.70 5.63 0.70
N LEU A 306 9.01 5.39 0.65
CA LEU A 306 9.85 5.72 -0.48
C LEU A 306 10.02 4.46 -1.33
N LEU A 307 9.58 4.52 -2.58
CA LEU A 307 9.59 3.40 -3.51
C LEU A 307 10.79 3.51 -4.45
N GLY A 308 11.59 2.46 -4.52
CA GLY A 308 12.59 2.25 -5.56
C GLY A 308 11.93 1.56 -6.74
N CYS A 309 11.78 2.29 -7.85
CA CYS A 309 11.07 1.86 -9.04
C CYS A 309 12.05 1.56 -10.18
N GLU A 310 11.84 0.42 -10.84
CA GLU A 310 12.45 0.12 -12.13
C GLU A 310 11.53 0.66 -13.23
N VAL A 311 12.05 1.57 -14.06
CA VAL A 311 11.28 2.21 -15.12
C VAL A 311 11.86 1.90 -16.48
N THR A 312 11.02 1.46 -17.40
CA THR A 312 11.38 1.24 -18.80
C THR A 312 11.07 2.48 -19.62
N GLY A 313 12.05 2.92 -20.42
CA GLY A 313 12.03 4.24 -21.06
C GLY A 313 12.55 5.34 -20.13
N LYS A 314 12.57 6.58 -20.63
CA LYS A 314 13.14 7.74 -19.91
C LYS A 314 12.08 8.65 -19.26
N GLY A 315 10.79 8.35 -19.44
CA GLY A 315 9.74 9.32 -19.15
C GLY A 315 9.93 10.64 -19.91
N ARG A 316 9.31 11.70 -19.40
CA ARG A 316 9.58 13.09 -19.81
C ARG A 316 10.27 13.81 -18.64
N PRO A 317 11.59 14.09 -18.74
CA PRO A 317 12.26 14.92 -17.75
C PRO A 317 11.58 16.29 -17.62
N THR A 318 11.40 16.77 -16.39
CA THR A 318 10.94 18.14 -16.17
C THR A 318 12.07 19.10 -16.51
N LYS A 319 11.72 20.30 -16.99
CA LYS A 319 12.70 21.37 -17.25
C LYS A 319 12.86 22.30 -16.03
N SER A 320 12.40 21.86 -14.86
CA SER A 320 12.39 22.69 -13.65
C SER A 320 13.82 22.84 -13.11
N PRO A 321 14.40 24.04 -13.07
CA PRO A 321 15.71 24.25 -12.45
C PRO A 321 15.69 23.98 -10.94
N ALA A 322 14.52 24.13 -10.31
CA ALA A 322 14.33 23.91 -8.88
C ALA A 322 14.25 22.42 -8.51
N GLU A 323 13.92 21.55 -9.47
CA GLU A 323 13.72 20.12 -9.26
C GLU A 323 14.42 19.32 -10.37
N PRO A 324 15.76 19.36 -10.46
CA PRO A 324 16.50 18.59 -11.44
C PRO A 324 16.30 17.09 -11.22
N GLY A 325 16.30 16.32 -12.32
CA GLY A 325 16.17 14.86 -12.25
C GLY A 325 14.74 14.36 -11.95
N VAL A 326 13.72 15.23 -11.94
CA VAL A 326 12.32 14.79 -11.90
C VAL A 326 11.85 14.38 -13.28
N HIS A 327 11.12 13.28 -13.34
CA HIS A 327 10.55 12.69 -14.55
C HIS A 327 9.04 12.56 -14.41
N VAL A 328 8.32 12.82 -15.50
CA VAL A 328 6.90 12.53 -15.64
C VAL A 328 6.73 11.26 -16.46
N ILE A 329 6.25 10.19 -15.84
CA ILE A 329 5.99 8.92 -16.50
C ILE A 329 4.51 8.88 -16.93
N THR A 330 4.27 8.81 -18.24
CA THR A 330 2.91 8.75 -18.79
C THR A 330 2.43 7.31 -19.04
N GLN A 331 3.35 6.38 -19.24
CA GLN A 331 3.07 4.95 -19.37
C GLN A 331 3.28 4.28 -18.02
N LEU A 332 2.26 4.29 -17.16
CA LEU A 332 2.40 3.81 -15.77
C LEU A 332 2.72 2.30 -15.69
N GLU A 333 2.25 1.55 -16.68
CA GLU A 333 2.55 0.15 -16.92
C GLU A 333 4.05 -0.13 -17.22
N SER A 334 4.82 0.91 -17.51
CA SER A 334 6.27 0.84 -17.74
C SER A 334 7.09 0.95 -16.44
N ILE A 335 6.42 1.02 -15.29
CA ILE A 335 7.00 1.16 -13.95
C ILE A 335 6.75 -0.12 -13.15
N MET A 336 7.78 -0.59 -12.45
CA MET A 336 7.68 -1.69 -11.50
C MET A 336 8.30 -1.28 -10.16
N ILE A 337 7.59 -1.54 -9.06
CA ILE A 337 8.15 -1.35 -7.72
C ILE A 337 9.07 -2.52 -7.43
N ARG A 338 10.28 -2.23 -6.99
CA ARG A 338 11.27 -3.23 -6.62
C ARG A 338 11.61 -3.16 -5.15
N HIS A 339 11.64 -1.95 -4.60
CA HIS A 339 12.02 -1.70 -3.21
C HIS A 339 11.02 -0.78 -2.52
N ILE A 340 10.77 -1.04 -1.23
CA ILE A 340 9.92 -0.25 -0.35
C ILE A 340 10.76 0.13 0.86
N ILE A 341 10.94 1.41 1.11
CA ILE A 341 11.71 1.93 2.24
C ILE A 341 10.76 2.74 3.12
N LEU A 342 10.63 2.33 4.39
CA LEU A 342 9.76 3.01 5.34
C LEU A 342 10.52 4.10 6.07
N ILE A 343 10.29 5.32 5.62
CA ILE A 343 11.03 6.50 6.00
C ILE A 343 10.31 7.22 7.16
N PRO A 344 11.01 7.59 8.25
CA PRO A 344 10.39 8.36 9.34
C PRO A 344 10.01 9.77 8.85
N ALA A 345 8.81 10.21 9.24
CA ALA A 345 8.44 11.60 9.14
C ALA A 345 9.30 12.40 10.11
N ASN A 346 10.16 13.25 9.56
CA ASN A 346 10.89 14.23 10.35
C ASN A 346 10.11 15.54 10.28
N LEU A 347 9.49 15.95 11.39
CA LEU A 347 8.76 17.21 11.50
C LEU A 347 9.63 18.43 11.13
N ASN A 348 10.93 18.37 11.40
CA ASN A 348 11.85 19.46 11.08
C ASN A 348 12.07 19.64 9.57
N ALA A 349 11.66 18.68 8.74
CA ALA A 349 11.83 18.74 7.28
C ALA A 349 10.76 19.57 6.55
N MET A 350 9.72 20.07 7.23
CA MET A 350 8.76 21.01 6.62
C MET A 350 9.36 22.40 6.36
N GLY A 351 10.49 22.72 7.00
CA GLY A 351 11.26 23.95 6.81
C GLY A 351 12.50 23.73 5.96
N VAL A 352 12.34 23.63 4.64
CA VAL A 352 13.35 24.05 3.66
C VAL A 352 14.79 23.52 3.87
N ALA A 353 14.98 22.21 3.96
CA ALA A 353 16.24 21.57 3.57
C ALA A 353 15.96 20.08 3.28
N PHE A 354 16.44 19.62 2.12
CA PHE A 354 16.48 18.22 1.72
C PHE A 354 16.68 17.30 2.93
N ALA A 355 15.83 16.27 3.06
CA ALA A 355 15.84 15.33 4.19
C ALA A 355 17.29 14.94 4.56
N PRO A 356 17.86 15.50 5.64
CA PRO A 356 19.27 15.33 5.94
C PRO A 356 19.49 13.86 6.25
N GLY A 357 20.21 13.16 5.36
CA GLY A 357 20.47 11.72 5.47
C GLY A 357 19.82 10.84 4.40
N ALA A 358 19.11 11.40 3.42
CA ALA A 358 18.81 10.62 2.20
C ALA A 358 20.12 10.43 1.39
N PRO A 359 20.46 9.19 0.98
CA PRO A 359 21.62 8.98 0.11
C PRO A 359 21.34 9.56 -1.28
N THR A 360 22.41 9.83 -2.04
CA THR A 360 22.29 10.24 -3.45
C THR A 360 21.83 9.07 -4.31
N GLY A 361 21.19 9.36 -5.45
CA GLY A 361 20.81 8.36 -6.44
C GLY A 361 22.00 7.50 -6.87
N ALA A 362 23.12 8.16 -7.17
CA ALA A 362 24.38 7.49 -7.55
C ALA A 362 24.92 6.53 -6.46
N ALA A 363 24.74 6.84 -5.17
CA ALA A 363 25.21 5.98 -4.09
C ALA A 363 24.37 4.70 -3.93
N VAL A 364 23.09 4.73 -4.30
CA VAL A 364 22.17 3.59 -4.14
C VAL A 364 21.92 2.81 -5.42
N GLU A 365 22.17 3.41 -6.58
CA GLU A 365 21.91 2.81 -7.89
C GLU A 365 22.57 1.44 -8.10
N PRO A 366 23.85 1.22 -7.74
CA PRO A 366 24.48 -0.09 -7.93
C PRO A 366 23.76 -1.21 -7.16
N ALA A 367 23.42 -0.95 -5.89
CA ALA A 367 22.74 -1.93 -5.03
C ALA A 367 21.30 -2.19 -5.51
N MET A 368 20.55 -1.14 -5.86
CA MET A 368 19.19 -1.27 -6.39
C MET A 368 19.17 -2.03 -7.72
N THR A 369 20.09 -1.73 -8.63
CA THR A 369 20.19 -2.40 -9.93
C THR A 369 20.61 -3.87 -9.76
N ALA A 370 21.45 -4.18 -8.77
CA ALA A 370 21.74 -5.57 -8.41
C ALA A 370 20.47 -6.31 -7.97
N VAL A 371 19.62 -5.70 -7.14
CA VAL A 371 18.31 -6.25 -6.77
C VAL A 371 17.43 -6.49 -8.00
N PHE A 372 17.41 -5.57 -8.97
CA PHE A 372 16.64 -5.75 -10.21
C PHE A 372 17.08 -7.01 -10.96
N LYS A 373 18.39 -7.19 -11.12
CA LYS A 373 18.98 -8.38 -11.77
C LYS A 373 18.61 -9.66 -11.03
N LEU A 374 18.70 -9.67 -9.70
CA LEU A 374 18.33 -10.83 -8.88
C LEU A 374 16.85 -11.20 -9.06
N ILE A 375 15.95 -10.21 -9.15
CA ILE A 375 14.52 -10.45 -9.38
C ILE A 375 14.29 -10.98 -10.81
N HIS A 376 14.90 -10.37 -11.82
CA HIS A 376 14.77 -10.82 -13.22
C HIS A 376 15.25 -12.24 -13.44
N ASN A 377 16.30 -12.64 -12.74
CA ASN A 377 16.86 -13.99 -12.81
C ASN A 377 16.10 -15.01 -11.94
N GLY A 378 15.08 -14.57 -11.17
CA GLY A 378 14.39 -15.42 -10.21
C GLY A 378 15.27 -15.93 -9.08
N ILE A 379 16.42 -15.27 -8.84
CA ILE A 379 17.41 -15.68 -7.84
C ILE A 379 16.96 -15.30 -6.45
N ILE A 380 16.26 -14.17 -6.28
CA ILE A 380 15.63 -13.86 -4.99
C ILE A 380 14.61 -14.97 -4.73
N PRO A 381 14.92 -15.94 -3.84
CA PRO A 381 14.01 -17.05 -3.61
C PRO A 381 12.78 -16.41 -2.98
N ALA A 382 11.58 -16.76 -3.46
CA ALA A 382 10.34 -16.33 -2.84
C ALA A 382 10.34 -16.83 -1.39
N ALA A 383 10.86 -16.01 -0.48
CA ALA A 383 11.22 -16.31 0.90
C ALA A 383 11.44 -17.80 1.22
N SER A 384 12.12 -18.64 0.44
CA SER A 384 12.43 -20.04 0.79
C SER A 384 13.82 -20.04 1.43
N GLY A 385 13.97 -19.97 2.75
CA GLY A 385 13.84 -21.18 3.54
C GLY A 385 15.14 -21.95 3.70
N THR A 386 16.32 -21.33 3.66
CA THR A 386 17.53 -21.95 4.23
C THR A 386 17.46 -21.87 5.76
N GLY A 387 16.64 -22.74 6.35
CA GLY A 387 16.82 -23.16 7.72
C GLY A 387 17.87 -24.27 7.73
N GLN A 388 18.99 -24.03 8.41
CA GLN A 388 19.99 -25.02 8.81
C GLN A 388 20.54 -25.93 7.70
N GLY A 389 21.50 -25.40 6.95
CA GLY A 389 22.63 -26.19 6.46
C GLY A 389 23.87 -25.36 6.66
N ASP A 390 24.90 -25.93 7.30
CA ASP A 390 26.28 -25.38 7.37
C ASP A 390 26.91 -25.34 5.97
N GLY A 391 26.30 -24.59 5.06
CA GLY A 391 26.78 -24.36 3.71
C GLY A 391 27.69 -23.16 3.70
N LYS A 392 29.00 -23.42 3.81
CA LYS A 392 30.08 -22.47 3.54
C LYS A 392 29.80 -21.78 2.20
N VAL A 393 29.39 -20.51 2.23
CA VAL A 393 29.27 -19.69 1.03
C VAL A 393 30.67 -19.49 0.49
N GLU A 394 30.97 -20.20 -0.59
CA GLU A 394 32.22 -20.05 -1.33
C GLU A 394 32.21 -18.65 -1.97
N ARG A 395 33.05 -17.76 -1.44
CA ARG A 395 33.30 -16.46 -2.06
C ARG A 395 33.86 -16.73 -3.45
N VAL A 396 33.15 -16.27 -4.47
CA VAL A 396 33.71 -16.13 -5.82
C VAL A 396 34.89 -15.17 -5.69
N ALA A 397 36.10 -15.70 -5.82
CA ALA A 397 37.31 -14.90 -5.88
C ALA A 397 37.24 -14.02 -7.13
N GLU A 398 37.47 -12.74 -6.95
CA GLU A 398 37.81 -11.83 -8.05
C GLU A 398 39.15 -12.32 -8.61
N GLU A 399 39.12 -12.84 -9.84
CA GLU A 399 40.33 -12.98 -10.65
C GLU A 399 40.81 -11.57 -11.00
N GLU A 400 41.69 -11.02 -10.16
CA GLU A 400 42.57 -9.92 -10.54
C GLU A 400 43.55 -10.45 -11.59
N GLY A 401 43.27 -10.14 -12.86
CA GLY A 401 44.22 -10.29 -13.94
C GLY A 401 45.33 -9.25 -13.78
N GLU A 402 46.46 -9.68 -13.21
CA GLU A 402 47.75 -8.98 -13.33
C GLU A 402 48.19 -8.99 -14.80
N GLU A 403 48.05 -7.85 -15.49
CA GLU A 403 48.83 -7.55 -16.69
C GLU A 403 50.13 -6.87 -16.27
N GLU A 404 51.14 -7.69 -15.94
CA GLU A 404 52.55 -7.28 -16.02
C GLU A 404 53.05 -7.45 -17.45
N GLY A 405 53.63 -6.40 -18.01
CA GLY A 405 54.20 -6.43 -19.36
C GLY A 405 54.88 -5.14 -19.77
N GLU A 406 56.08 -4.92 -19.22
CA GLU A 406 57.09 -3.97 -19.70
C GLU A 406 57.27 -4.03 -21.24
N SER A 407 57.57 -2.89 -21.88
CA SER A 407 58.88 -2.71 -22.53
C SER A 407 59.01 -1.33 -23.17
N SER A 408 60.03 -0.63 -22.70
CA SER A 408 60.61 0.57 -23.24
C SER A 408 61.22 0.36 -24.63
N ARG A 409 61.13 1.38 -25.50
CA ARG A 409 62.20 1.76 -26.44
C ARG A 409 61.97 3.14 -27.06
N SER A 410 62.92 4.03 -26.72
CA SER A 410 63.54 5.11 -27.52
C SER A 410 62.66 6.08 -28.29
#